data_AF-A0A2N5KQ45-F1
#
_entry.id   AF-A0A2N5KQ45-F1
#
_cell.length_a   1.000
_cell.length_b   1.000
_cell.length_c   1.000
_cell.angle_alpha   90.00
_cell.angle_beta   90.00
_cell.angle_gamma   90.00
#
_symmetry.space_group_name_H-M   'P 1'
#
loop_
_entity.id
_entity.type
_entity.pdbx_description
1 polymer ?
#
loop_
_entity_poly.entity_id
_entity_poly.type
_entity_poly.pdbx_seq_one_letter_code
_entity_poly.pdbx_strand_id
1 'polypeptide(L)'
;MTEEQLARLLVGKAVEISVAEPWDFEYPGAASSLSGRVVAVHVAGKPEDQSVRLELEDPFVSEEGPTVGTLLARRRHRLPEGMVEMLAAGERVSANLSYSDQVPEDDRLPGVTPKLIGSVRLADL
;
A
#
# COMPACT_ATOMS: atom_id res chain seq x y z
N MET A 1 4.04 -21.97 10.59
CA MET A 1 4.81 -20.82 10.06
C MET A 1 4.37 -19.62 10.86
N THR A 2 5.32 -18.84 11.40
CA THR A 2 4.99 -17.64 12.17
C THR A 2 4.66 -16.48 11.25
N GLU A 3 3.96 -15.48 11.76
CA GLU A 3 3.63 -14.28 10.98
C GLU A 3 4.87 -13.48 10.55
N GLU A 4 5.92 -13.48 11.36
CA GLU A 4 7.22 -12.91 10.99
C GLU A 4 7.90 -13.68 9.85
N GLN A 5 7.72 -15.00 9.79
CA GLN A 5 8.22 -15.81 8.67
C GLN A 5 7.42 -15.50 7.40
N LEU A 6 6.10 -15.35 7.50
CA LEU A 6 5.26 -14.90 6.40
C LEU A 6 5.68 -13.53 5.89
N ALA A 7 5.87 -12.56 6.78
CA ALA A 7 6.31 -11.22 6.46
C ALA A 7 7.61 -11.23 5.64
N ARG A 8 8.58 -12.07 6.02
CA ARG A 8 9.83 -12.25 5.27
C ARG A 8 9.63 -12.86 3.88
N LEU A 9 8.66 -13.74 3.71
CA LEU A 9 8.33 -14.35 2.41
C LEU A 9 7.59 -13.39 1.47
N LEU A 10 6.87 -12.41 2.03
CA LEU A 10 6.21 -11.36 1.26
C LEU A 10 7.22 -10.35 0.68
N VAL A 11 8.31 -10.06 1.39
CA VAL A 11 9.34 -9.13 0.88
C VAL A 11 9.90 -9.63 -0.45
N GLY A 12 9.90 -8.75 -1.45
CA GLY A 12 10.32 -9.04 -2.81
C GLY A 12 9.19 -9.50 -3.74
N LYS A 13 7.98 -9.80 -3.23
CA LYS A 13 6.85 -10.24 -4.05
C LYS A 13 6.23 -9.08 -4.82
N ALA A 14 5.86 -9.37 -6.07
CA ALA A 14 5.10 -8.44 -6.90
C ALA A 14 3.67 -8.26 -6.36
N VAL A 15 3.15 -7.05 -6.47
CA VAL A 15 1.81 -6.69 -6.03
C VAL A 15 1.04 -5.98 -7.14
N GLU A 16 -0.26 -6.22 -7.16
CA GLU A 16 -1.24 -5.41 -7.85
C GLU A 16 -1.99 -4.55 -6.83
N ILE A 17 -2.10 -3.25 -7.12
CA ILE A 17 -2.77 -2.28 -6.27
C ILE A 17 -3.89 -1.67 -7.07
N SER A 18 -5.14 -1.86 -6.64
CA SER A 18 -6.27 -1.15 -7.25
C SER A 18 -6.65 0.05 -6.41
N VAL A 19 -6.66 1.22 -7.01
CA VAL A 19 -7.04 2.48 -6.39
C VAL A 19 -8.52 2.72 -6.65
N ALA A 20 -9.28 2.92 -5.58
CA ALA A 20 -10.69 3.23 -5.63
C ALA A 20 -10.92 4.73 -5.41
N GLU A 21 -10.16 5.39 -4.54
CA GLU A 21 -10.25 6.84 -4.34
C GLU A 21 -8.91 7.36 -3.81
N PRO A 22 -8.62 8.66 -3.92
CA PRO A 22 -9.21 9.54 -4.92
C PRO A 22 -8.70 9.17 -6.33
N TRP A 23 -9.43 9.58 -7.38
CA TRP A 23 -9.15 9.22 -8.79
C TRP A 23 -8.27 10.26 -9.50
N ASP A 24 -7.76 11.22 -8.75
CA ASP A 24 -7.07 12.44 -9.15
C ASP A 24 -5.55 12.28 -9.02
N PHE A 25 -5.00 11.32 -9.76
CA PHE A 25 -3.56 11.16 -9.90
C PHE A 25 -3.19 10.82 -11.34
N GLU A 26 -2.05 11.32 -11.81
CA GLU A 26 -1.56 11.03 -13.16
C GLU A 26 -0.65 9.81 -13.13
N TYR A 27 -1.11 8.72 -13.76
CA TYR A 27 -0.37 7.45 -13.85
C TYR A 27 -0.32 6.94 -15.29
N PRO A 28 0.86 6.48 -15.79
CA PRO A 28 1.02 6.01 -17.16
C PRO A 28 0.29 4.69 -17.49
N GLY A 29 -0.10 3.90 -16.49
CA GLY A 29 -0.86 2.66 -16.66
C GLY A 29 -2.39 2.86 -16.61
N ALA A 30 -3.13 1.81 -16.25
CA ALA A 30 -4.57 1.94 -16.06
C ALA A 30 -4.86 2.92 -14.92
N ALA A 31 -5.75 3.90 -15.15
CA ALA A 31 -6.02 5.03 -14.25
C ALA A 31 -6.43 4.68 -12.80
N SER A 32 -6.61 3.40 -12.49
CA SER A 32 -7.00 2.88 -11.17
C SER A 32 -6.22 1.63 -10.76
N SER A 33 -5.13 1.28 -11.45
CA SER A 33 -4.32 0.11 -11.13
C SER A 33 -2.84 0.44 -11.18
N LEU A 34 -2.14 0.23 -10.07
CA LEU A 34 -0.69 0.35 -9.95
C LEU A 34 -0.07 -1.03 -9.79
N SER A 35 1.15 -1.21 -10.28
CA SER A 35 1.99 -2.36 -9.98
C SER A 35 3.17 -1.96 -9.10
N GLY A 36 3.67 -2.93 -8.34
CA GLY A 36 4.75 -2.68 -7.40
C GLY A 36 5.34 -3.94 -6.81
N ARG A 37 6.15 -3.75 -5.77
CA ARG A 37 6.79 -4.82 -5.00
C ARG A 37 6.76 -4.51 -3.51
N VAL A 38 6.61 -5.55 -2.70
CA VAL A 38 6.78 -5.43 -1.24
C VAL A 38 8.25 -5.22 -0.90
N VAL A 39 8.58 -4.10 -0.29
CA VAL A 39 9.97 -3.78 0.14
C VAL A 39 10.18 -3.92 1.64
N ALA A 40 9.11 -3.77 2.43
CA ALA A 40 9.16 -4.01 3.87
C ALA A 40 7.79 -4.43 4.39
N VAL A 41 7.80 -5.19 5.48
CA VAL A 41 6.59 -5.56 6.21
C VAL A 41 6.84 -5.28 7.69
N HIS A 42 5.92 -4.57 8.30
CA HIS A 42 5.92 -4.32 9.73
C HIS A 42 4.82 -5.16 10.38
N VAL A 43 5.23 -6.05 11.28
CA VAL A 43 4.34 -6.83 12.15
C VAL A 43 4.53 -6.30 13.56
N ALA A 44 3.48 -5.73 14.14
CA ALA A 44 3.50 -5.22 15.50
C ALA A 44 2.31 -5.79 16.25
N GLY A 45 2.54 -6.53 17.34
CA GLY A 45 1.58 -6.90 18.38
C GLY A 45 0.22 -7.47 17.93
N LYS A 46 -0.62 -6.62 17.33
CA LYS A 46 -1.98 -6.90 16.88
C LYS A 46 -2.11 -6.83 15.34
N PRO A 47 -3.06 -7.57 14.75
CA PRO A 47 -3.35 -7.55 13.32
C PRO A 47 -3.58 -6.15 12.72
N GLU A 48 -4.23 -5.25 13.45
CA GLU A 48 -4.51 -3.88 12.99
C GLU A 48 -3.30 -2.96 12.89
N ASP A 49 -2.20 -3.28 13.57
CA ASP A 49 -0.99 -2.44 13.61
C ASP A 49 0.00 -2.81 12.48
N GLN A 50 -0.38 -3.77 11.65
CA GLN A 50 0.45 -4.23 10.54
C GLN A 50 0.45 -3.25 9.38
N SER A 51 1.59 -3.17 8.70
CA SER A 51 1.70 -2.39 7.48
C SER A 51 2.68 -3.03 6.50
N VAL A 52 2.43 -2.79 5.21
CA VAL A 52 3.25 -3.27 4.11
C VAL A 52 3.74 -2.06 3.33
N ARG A 53 5.05 -1.90 3.23
CA ARG A 53 5.66 -0.88 2.38
C ARG A 53 5.84 -1.44 0.98
N LEU A 54 5.33 -0.70 0.01
CA LEU A 54 5.31 -1.01 -1.40
C LEU A 54 6.18 -0.01 -2.15
N GLU A 55 7.00 -0.50 -3.06
CA GLU A 55 7.67 0.31 -4.08
C GLU A 55 6.91 0.12 -5.39
N LEU A 56 6.55 1.21 -6.05
CA LEU A 56 5.82 1.19 -7.31
C LEU A 56 6.80 0.93 -8.46
N GLU A 57 6.39 0.12 -9.44
CA GLU A 57 7.18 -0.08 -10.66
C GLU A 57 7.23 1.20 -11.49
N ASP A 58 6.08 1.87 -11.60
CA ASP A 58 5.94 3.19 -12.20
C ASP A 58 5.50 4.18 -11.12
N PRO A 59 6.30 5.20 -10.80
CA PRO A 59 5.86 6.28 -9.93
C PRO A 59 4.74 7.11 -10.58
N PHE A 60 3.84 7.66 -9.76
CA PHE A 60 2.81 8.61 -10.21
C PHE A 60 3.09 10.01 -9.66
N VAL A 61 2.55 11.03 -10.30
CA VAL A 61 2.58 12.41 -9.76
C VAL A 61 1.25 12.65 -9.07
N SER A 62 1.28 12.96 -7.77
CA SER A 62 0.07 13.39 -7.07
C SER A 62 -0.26 14.84 -7.45
N GLU A 63 -1.54 15.23 -7.38
CA GLU A 63 -1.94 16.63 -7.60
C GLU A 63 -1.22 17.61 -6.65
N GLU A 64 -0.79 17.14 -5.49
CA GLU A 64 -0.02 17.90 -4.51
C GLU A 64 1.41 18.22 -4.99
N GLY A 65 1.84 17.66 -6.13
CA GLY A 65 3.13 17.92 -6.76
C GLY A 65 4.22 16.85 -6.64
N PRO A 66 4.35 16.07 -5.55
CA PRO A 66 5.46 15.12 -5.45
C PRO A 66 5.23 13.89 -6.34
N THR A 67 6.35 13.40 -6.88
CA THR A 67 6.40 12.07 -7.47
C THR A 67 6.37 11.02 -6.36
N VAL A 68 5.34 10.19 -6.37
CA VAL A 68 5.11 9.12 -5.40
C VAL A 68 5.64 7.81 -5.98
N GLY A 69 6.72 7.31 -5.40
CA GLY A 69 7.33 6.03 -5.77
C GLY A 69 7.10 4.92 -4.74
N THR A 70 6.63 5.26 -3.53
CA THR A 70 6.35 4.26 -2.50
C THR A 70 5.00 4.48 -1.83
N LEU A 71 4.39 3.40 -1.34
CA LEU A 71 3.13 3.44 -0.59
C LEU A 71 3.28 2.64 0.70
N LEU A 72 2.73 3.16 1.79
CA LEU A 72 2.54 2.41 3.02
C LEU A 72 1.09 1.94 3.10
N ALA A 73 0.90 0.65 2.83
CA ALA A 73 -0.40 0.01 2.88
C ALA A 73 -0.73 -0.43 4.30
N ARG A 74 -1.89 -0.03 4.79
CA ARG A 74 -2.50 -0.47 6.05
C ARG A 74 -3.91 -0.91 5.78
N ARG A 75 -4.33 -2.02 6.38
CA ARG A 75 -5.69 -2.51 6.20
C ARG A 75 -6.72 -1.46 6.63
N ARG A 76 -7.82 -1.35 5.87
CA ARG A 76 -8.87 -0.36 6.13
C ARG A 76 -9.83 -0.76 7.25
N HIS A 77 -10.16 -2.05 7.33
CA HIS A 77 -11.15 -2.58 8.26
C HIS A 77 -10.48 -3.31 9.43
N ARG A 78 -11.19 -3.50 10.55
CA ARG A 78 -10.76 -4.40 11.62
C ARG A 78 -11.39 -5.78 11.39
N LEU A 79 -10.57 -6.74 10.98
CA LEU A 79 -10.87 -8.18 10.90
C LEU A 79 -9.89 -8.96 11.80
N PRO A 80 -10.21 -10.21 12.13
CA PRO A 80 -9.37 -11.08 12.96
C PRO A 80 -7.97 -11.31 12.39
N GLU A 81 -7.85 -11.49 11.07
CA GLU A 81 -6.60 -11.82 10.38
C GLU A 81 -5.74 -10.58 10.12
N GLY A 82 -4.42 -10.76 10.11
CA GLY A 82 -3.46 -9.73 9.73
C GLY A 82 -3.43 -9.48 8.22
N MET A 83 -2.99 -8.29 7.80
CA MET A 83 -2.75 -8.01 6.38
C MET A 83 -1.73 -8.98 5.77
N VAL A 84 -0.74 -9.40 6.58
CA VAL A 84 0.31 -10.34 6.16
C VAL A 84 -0.27 -11.72 5.85
N GLU A 85 -1.12 -12.25 6.73
CA GLU A 85 -1.77 -13.55 6.55
C GLU A 85 -2.70 -13.55 5.33
N MET A 86 -3.53 -12.52 5.20
CA MET A 86 -4.46 -12.39 4.07
C MET A 86 -3.71 -12.33 2.73
N LEU A 87 -2.65 -11.52 2.63
CA LEU A 87 -1.85 -11.44 1.40
C LEU A 87 -1.16 -12.77 1.08
N ALA A 88 -0.63 -13.45 2.08
CA ALA A 88 0.01 -14.75 1.91
C ALA A 88 -0.98 -15.85 1.48
N ALA A 89 -2.26 -15.71 1.85
CA ALA A 89 -3.34 -16.57 1.39
C ALA A 89 -3.84 -16.26 -0.03
N GLY A 90 -3.30 -15.22 -0.69
CA GLY A 90 -3.71 -14.80 -2.04
C GLY A 90 -4.94 -13.90 -2.06
N GLU A 91 -5.35 -13.40 -0.89
CA GLU A 91 -6.51 -12.53 -0.81
C GLU A 91 -6.19 -11.11 -1.28
N ARG A 92 -7.25 -10.42 -1.73
CA ARG A 92 -7.22 -9.00 -2.02
C ARG A 92 -7.60 -8.23 -0.76
N VAL A 93 -6.67 -7.47 -0.22
CA VAL A 93 -6.84 -6.76 1.05
C VAL A 93 -7.21 -5.31 0.81
N SER A 94 -8.37 -4.86 1.31
CA SER A 94 -8.75 -3.44 1.29
C SER A 94 -7.82 -2.63 2.20
N ALA A 95 -7.21 -1.58 1.66
CA ALA A 95 -6.15 -0.83 2.32
C ALA A 95 -6.28 0.69 2.15
N ASN A 96 -5.85 1.42 3.18
CA ASN A 96 -5.40 2.81 3.06
C ASN A 96 -3.93 2.77 2.62
N LEU A 97 -3.60 3.52 1.58
CA LEU A 97 -2.30 3.57 0.93
C LEU A 97 -1.71 4.96 1.16
N SER A 98 -0.91 5.12 2.21
CA SER A 98 -0.34 6.42 2.56
C SER A 98 0.96 6.68 1.78
N TYR A 99 1.12 7.90 1.28
CA TYR A 99 2.36 8.42 0.70
C TYR A 99 2.81 9.71 1.41
N SER A 100 2.30 9.94 2.62
CA SER A 100 2.55 11.18 3.36
C SER A 100 4.04 11.39 3.67
N ASP A 101 4.83 10.32 3.74
CA ASP A 101 6.28 10.39 3.94
C ASP A 101 7.05 11.00 2.76
N GLN A 102 6.41 11.10 1.59
CA GLN A 102 6.97 11.71 0.37
C GLN A 102 6.42 13.11 0.09
N VAL A 103 5.45 13.57 0.88
CA VAL A 103 4.89 14.93 0.79
C VAL A 103 5.46 15.77 1.93
N PRO A 104 6.31 16.78 1.66
CA PRO A 104 6.81 17.71 2.67
C PRO A 104 5.64 18.31 3.47
N GLU A 105 5.82 18.50 4.78
CA GLU A 105 4.73 18.99 5.63
C GLU A 105 4.19 20.36 5.18
N ASP A 106 5.08 21.21 4.66
CA ASP A 106 4.74 22.54 4.15
C ASP A 106 3.89 22.51 2.85
N ASP A 107 3.96 21.39 2.11
CA ASP A 107 3.21 21.20 0.86
C ASP A 107 1.88 20.46 1.07
N ARG A 108 1.61 19.98 2.30
CA ARG A 108 0.36 19.27 2.61
C ARG A 108 -0.79 20.26 2.77
N LEU A 109 -1.90 19.98 2.10
CA LEU A 109 -3.13 20.74 2.31
C LEU A 109 -3.57 20.65 3.78
N PRO A 110 -3.94 21.77 4.43
CA PRO A 110 -4.37 21.76 5.83
C PRO A 110 -5.53 20.81 6.08
N GLY A 111 -5.32 19.82 6.95
CA GLY A 111 -6.34 18.83 7.31
C GLY A 111 -6.49 17.66 6.32
N VAL A 112 -5.68 17.60 5.26
CA VAL A 112 -5.66 16.48 4.31
C VAL A 112 -4.45 15.58 4.62
N THR A 113 -4.70 14.28 4.72
CA THR A 113 -3.62 13.28 4.82
C THR A 113 -3.40 12.67 3.45
N PRO A 114 -2.20 12.81 2.84
CA PRO A 114 -1.91 12.24 1.53
C PRO A 114 -2.02 10.72 1.55
N LYS A 115 -3.10 10.19 0.95
CA LYS A 115 -3.40 8.76 0.90
C LYS A 115 -4.34 8.42 -0.24
N LEU A 116 -4.22 7.20 -0.71
CA LEU A 116 -5.22 6.54 -1.56
C LEU A 116 -6.01 5.52 -0.72
N ILE A 117 -7.20 5.20 -1.18
CA ILE A 117 -8.08 4.14 -0.70
C ILE A 117 -8.16 3.13 -1.83
N GLY A 118 -7.89 1.88 -1.52
CA GLY A 118 -7.84 0.86 -2.54
C GLY A 118 -7.74 -0.54 -1.97
N SER A 119 -7.10 -1.42 -2.73
CA SER A 119 -6.80 -2.78 -2.32
C SER A 119 -5.45 -3.23 -2.85
N VAL A 120 -4.83 -4.17 -2.14
CA VAL A 120 -3.55 -4.78 -2.49
C VAL A 120 -3.73 -6.28 -2.61
N ARG A 121 -3.14 -6.90 -3.63
CA ARG A 121 -3.03 -8.35 -3.79
C ARG A 121 -1.62 -8.70 -4.27
N LEU A 122 -1.10 -9.88 -3.93
CA LEU A 122 0.08 -10.41 -4.60
C LEU A 122 -0.24 -10.76 -6.07
N ALA A 123 0.66 -10.41 -6.98
CA ALA A 123 0.47 -10.65 -8.41
C ALA A 123 0.70 -12.13 -8.83
N ASP A 124 1.51 -12.86 -8.06
CA ASP A 124 2.00 -14.21 -8.42
C ASP A 124 1.32 -15.36 -7.65
N LEU A 125 0.08 -15.18 -7.15
CA LEU A 125 -0.70 -16.21 -6.44
C LEU A 125 -1.91 -16.69 -7.22
#